data_AF-V4HNK9-F1
#
_entry.id   AF-V4HNK9-F1
#
_cell.length_a   1.000
_cell.length_b   1.000
_cell.length_c   1.000
_cell.angle_alpha   90.00
_cell.angle_beta   90.00
_cell.angle_gamma   90.00
#
_symmetry.space_group_name_H-M   'P 1'
#
loop_
_entity.id
_entity.type
_entity.pdbx_description
1 polymer ?
#
loop_
_entity_poly.entity_id
_entity_poly.type
_entity_poly.pdbx_seq_one_letter_code
_entity_poly.pdbx_strand_id
1 'polypeptide(L)'
;VELLVEAVLCTLVRFRCPDCGKTITCYPDFAIANKHYTRQSIESFSRAYVQDDHKTYEDAVMTDDGVPERPVSGQALAPSSVHRWISTLADLTCDGIK
;
A
#
# COMPACT_ATOMS: atom_id res chain seq x y z
N VAL A 1 -7.44 29.60 -10.00
CA VAL A 1 -8.26 28.37 -9.89
C VAL A 1 -8.59 28.20 -8.42
N GLU A 2 -9.84 28.38 -8.02
CA GLU A 2 -10.29 28.06 -6.66
C GLU A 2 -10.36 26.53 -6.53
N LEU A 3 -9.51 25.97 -5.67
CA LEU A 3 -9.62 24.57 -5.25
C LEU A 3 -10.79 24.46 -4.27
N LEU A 4 -11.95 24.03 -4.78
CA LEU A 4 -13.08 23.64 -3.95
C LEU A 4 -12.71 22.33 -3.22
N VAL A 5 -12.24 22.46 -1.98
CA VAL A 5 -12.03 21.32 -1.09
C VAL A 5 -13.37 20.95 -0.47
N GLU A 6 -13.92 19.80 -0.86
CA GLU A 6 -15.13 19.23 -0.25
C GLU A 6 -14.74 18.33 0.93
N ALA A 7 -15.18 18.70 2.13
CA ALA A 7 -15.01 17.88 3.33
C ALA A 7 -16.20 16.92 3.48
N VAL A 8 -15.95 15.62 3.32
CA VAL A 8 -16.96 14.57 3.51
C VAL A 8 -16.79 13.92 4.88
N LEU A 9 -17.81 13.99 5.73
CA LEU A 9 -17.86 13.22 6.97
C LEU A 9 -18.28 11.77 6.65
N CYS A 10 -17.46 10.80 7.04
CA CYS A 10 -17.80 9.39 6.87
C CYS A 10 -17.39 8.54 8.07
N THR A 11 -18.10 7.43 8.27
CA THR A 11 -17.74 6.41 9.25
C THR A 11 -16.72 5.47 8.64
N LEU A 12 -15.51 5.44 9.19
CA LEU A 12 -14.48 4.50 8.79
C LEU A 12 -14.59 3.21 9.61
N VAL A 13 -14.99 2.12 8.97
CA VAL A 13 -15.10 0.82 9.65
C VAL A 13 -13.72 0.16 9.68
N ARG A 14 -13.24 -0.15 10.90
CA ARG A 14 -12.01 -0.90 11.12
C ARG A 14 -12.35 -2.18 11.87
N PHE A 15 -12.10 -3.32 11.25
CA PHE A 15 -12.29 -4.62 11.86
C PHE A 15 -10.94 -5.19 12.26
N ARG A 16 -10.80 -5.60 13.52
CA ARG A 16 -9.64 -6.37 13.98
C ARG A 16 -10.03 -7.84 14.08
N CYS A 17 -9.34 -8.71 13.35
CA CYS A 17 -9.53 -10.15 13.44
C CYS A 17 -9.19 -10.63 14.87
N PRO A 18 -10.11 -11.32 15.57
CA PRO A 18 -9.85 -11.79 16.93
C PRO A 18 -8.84 -12.94 16.99
N ASP A 19 -8.66 -13.70 15.91
CA ASP A 19 -7.72 -14.84 15.87
C ASP A 19 -6.28 -14.38 15.55
N CYS A 20 -6.09 -13.60 14.49
CA CYS A 20 -4.75 -13.19 14.04
C CYS A 20 -4.37 -11.72 14.39
N GLY A 21 -5.27 -10.94 14.99
CA GLY A 21 -4.99 -9.56 15.41
C GLY A 21 -4.90 -8.52 14.29
N LYS A 22 -5.02 -8.93 13.02
CA LYS A 22 -4.89 -8.04 11.85
C LYS A 22 -6.06 -7.09 11.73
N THR A 23 -5.80 -5.86 11.29
CA THR A 23 -6.82 -4.81 11.16
C THR A 23 -7.12 -4.54 9.68
N ILE A 24 -8.36 -4.75 9.27
CA ILE A 24 -8.89 -4.44 7.95
C ILE A 24 -9.65 -3.12 8.05
N THR A 25 -9.39 -2.20 7.12
CA THR A 25 -10.13 -0.94 7.02
C THR A 25 -11.02 -0.97 5.80
N CYS A 26 -12.33 -0.93 6.00
CA CYS A 26 -13.30 -0.81 4.92
C CYS A 26 -13.45 0.69 4.59
N TYR A 27 -12.85 1.10 3.48
CA TYR A 27 -12.94 2.47 3.00
C TYR A 27 -14.26 2.67 2.25
N PRO A 28 -14.91 3.84 2.40
CA PRO A 28 -16.04 4.19 1.55
C PRO A 28 -15.59 4.37 0.10
N ASP A 29 -16.48 4.11 -0.85
CA ASP A 29 -16.15 4.07 -2.29
C ASP A 29 -15.46 5.34 -2.79
N PHE A 30 -15.91 6.51 -2.32
CA PHE A 30 -15.31 7.80 -2.69
C PHE A 30 -13.85 7.94 -2.23
N ALA A 31 -13.44 7.25 -1.17
CA ALA A 31 -12.06 7.26 -0.68
C ALA A 31 -11.17 6.24 -1.42
N ILE A 32 -11.75 5.20 -2.04
CA ILE A 32 -11.01 4.17 -2.77
C ILE A 32 -10.30 4.78 -3.98
N ALA A 33 -10.99 5.64 -4.74
CA ALA A 33 -10.40 6.34 -5.90
C ALA A 33 -9.20 7.22 -5.53
N ASN A 34 -9.13 7.66 -4.26
CA ASN A 34 -8.07 8.50 -3.72
C ASN A 34 -7.00 7.70 -2.97
N LYS A 35 -7.08 6.36 -2.99
CA LYS A 35 -6.08 5.50 -2.35
C LYS A 35 -4.83 5.45 -3.22
N HIS A 36 -3.72 5.90 -2.67
CA HIS A 36 -2.45 6.04 -3.41
C HIS A 36 -1.89 4.73 -3.98
N TYR A 37 -2.14 3.60 -3.30
CA TYR A 37 -1.59 2.31 -3.72
C TYR A 37 -2.70 1.27 -3.78
N THR A 38 -2.87 0.71 -4.98
CA THR A 38 -3.77 -0.42 -5.22
C THR A 38 -3.14 -1.70 -4.69
N ARG A 39 -3.96 -2.74 -4.49
CA ARG A 39 -3.45 -4.08 -4.17
C ARG A 39 -2.44 -4.56 -5.21
N GLN A 40 -2.72 -4.34 -6.49
CA GLN A 40 -1.84 -4.72 -7.59
C GLN A 40 -0.48 -4.02 -7.51
N SER A 41 -0.45 -2.70 -7.26
CA SER A 41 0.81 -1.97 -7.09
C SER A 41 1.63 -2.51 -5.91
N ILE A 42 0.96 -2.74 -4.78
CA ILE A 42 1.58 -3.31 -3.57
C ILE A 42 2.19 -4.69 -3.86
N GLU A 43 1.45 -5.58 -4.50
CA GLU A 43 1.92 -6.92 -4.86
C GLU A 43 3.05 -6.88 -5.90
N SER A 44 2.99 -5.99 -6.89
CA SER A 44 4.04 -5.84 -7.90
C SER A 44 5.36 -5.39 -7.29
N PHE A 45 5.38 -4.33 -6.48
CA PHE A 45 6.62 -3.85 -5.83
C PHE A 45 7.17 -4.85 -4.81
N SER A 46 6.29 -5.50 -4.04
CA SER A 46 6.71 -6.53 -3.09
C SER A 46 7.32 -7.73 -3.80
N ARG A 47 6.75 -8.16 -4.92
CA ARG A 47 7.27 -9.24 -5.76
C ARG A 47 8.60 -8.87 -6.40
N ALA A 48 8.73 -7.65 -6.91
CA ALA A 48 9.96 -7.18 -7.54
C ALA A 48 11.17 -7.25 -6.60
N TYR A 49 10.96 -7.05 -5.29
CA TYR A 49 11.97 -7.24 -4.25
C TYR A 49 12.22 -8.72 -3.95
N VAL A 50 11.18 -9.51 -3.66
CA VAL A 50 11.32 -10.90 -3.19
C VAL A 50 11.90 -11.86 -4.25
N GLN A 51 11.79 -11.52 -5.53
CA GLN A 51 12.27 -12.38 -6.63
C GLN A 51 13.78 -12.34 -6.86
N ASP A 52 14.50 -11.39 -6.25
CA ASP A 52 15.94 -11.22 -6.42
C ASP A 52 16.60 -10.88 -5.08
N ASP A 53 17.34 -11.84 -4.53
CA ASP A 53 18.02 -11.69 -3.23
C ASP A 53 19.08 -10.57 -3.21
N HIS A 54 19.50 -10.08 -4.37
CA HIS A 54 20.45 -8.97 -4.49
C HIS A 54 19.79 -7.60 -4.58
N LYS A 55 18.46 -7.52 -4.76
CA LYS A 55 17.76 -6.24 -4.84
C LYS A 55 17.62 -5.56 -3.50
N THR A 56 17.84 -4.26 -3.50
CA THR A 56 17.51 -3.38 -2.38
C THR A 56 16.05 -2.92 -2.46
N TYR A 57 15.54 -2.29 -1.39
CA TYR A 57 14.22 -1.67 -1.45
C TYR A 57 14.17 -0.50 -2.43
N GLU A 58 15.29 0.19 -2.61
CA GLU A 58 15.49 1.27 -3.57
C GLU A 58 15.34 0.75 -5.00
N ASP A 59 15.98 -0.39 -5.31
CA ASP A 59 15.85 -1.03 -6.62
C ASP A 59 14.43 -1.52 -6.88
N ALA A 60 13.74 -1.99 -5.84
CA ALA A 60 12.40 -2.54 -5.96
C ALA A 60 11.35 -1.49 -6.34
N VAL A 61 11.52 -0.22 -5.95
CA VAL A 61 10.59 0.87 -6.28
C VAL A 61 10.91 1.58 -7.59
N MET A 62 12.06 1.29 -8.20
CA MET A 62 12.49 1.88 -9.46
C MET A 62 11.76 1.21 -10.64
N THR A 63 11.04 1.99 -11.44
CA THR A 63 10.46 1.54 -12.72
C THR A 63 11.23 2.15 -13.89
N ASP A 64 10.90 1.75 -15.13
CA ASP A 64 11.48 2.34 -16.35
C ASP A 64 11.23 3.86 -16.45
N ASP A 65 10.15 4.34 -15.82
CA ASP A 65 9.77 5.76 -15.75
C ASP A 65 10.29 6.47 -14.48
N GLY A 66 11.13 5.78 -13.66
CA GLY A 66 11.66 6.29 -12.40
C GLY A 66 10.87 5.81 -11.17
N VAL A 67 11.04 6.49 -10.03
CA VAL A 67 10.33 6.13 -8.79
C VAL A 67 8.92 6.74 -8.83
N PRO A 68 7.85 5.95 -8.66
CA PRO A 68 6.48 6.47 -8.70
C PRO A 68 6.26 7.56 -7.67
N GLU A 69 5.69 8.68 -8.11
CA GLU A 69 5.32 9.79 -7.25
C GLU A 69 3.87 9.70 -6.77
N ARG A 70 3.63 10.26 -5.60
CA ARG A 70 2.28 10.40 -5.06
C ARG A 70 1.54 11.53 -5.82
N PRO A 71 0.40 11.26 -6.49
CA PRO A 71 -0.25 12.23 -7.39
C PRO A 71 -0.59 13.58 -6.75
N VAL A 72 -0.87 13.60 -5.44
CA VAL A 72 -1.29 14.81 -4.72
C VAL A 72 -0.11 15.62 -4.18
N SER A 73 1.02 14.98 -3.87
CA SER A 73 2.16 15.65 -3.20
C SER A 73 3.44 15.68 -4.03
N GLY A 74 3.49 14.97 -5.18
CA GLY A 74 4.71 14.78 -5.97
C GLY A 74 5.81 14.03 -5.21
N GLN A 75 5.50 13.47 -4.04
CA GLN A 75 6.51 12.82 -3.22
C GLN A 75 6.76 11.41 -3.75
N ALA A 76 8.02 11.11 -4.06
CA ALA A 76 8.44 9.78 -4.48
C ALA A 76 8.07 8.71 -3.43
N LEU A 77 7.71 7.53 -3.91
CA LEU A 77 7.47 6.35 -3.08
C LEU A 77 8.71 6.05 -2.24
N ALA A 78 8.56 6.11 -0.91
CA ALA A 78 9.64 5.78 0.00
C ALA A 78 9.98 4.28 -0.12
N PRO A 79 11.25 3.89 -0.35
CA PRO A 79 11.67 2.48 -0.45
C PRO A 79 11.22 1.62 0.73
N SER A 80 11.26 2.18 1.95
CA SER A 80 10.80 1.51 3.19
C SER A 80 9.31 1.11 3.18
N SER A 81 8.51 1.63 2.23
CA SER A 81 7.14 1.19 2.02
C SER A 81 7.06 -0.27 1.58
N VAL A 82 8.04 -0.74 0.78
CA VAL A 82 8.14 -2.13 0.32
C VAL A 82 8.31 -3.08 1.51
N HIS A 83 9.20 -2.75 2.45
CA HIS A 83 9.35 -3.51 3.71
C HIS A 83 8.00 -3.67 4.44
N ARG A 84 7.26 -2.57 4.63
CA ARG A 84 5.96 -2.59 5.33
C ARG A 84 4.92 -3.45 4.59
N TRP A 85 4.92 -3.40 3.27
CA TRP A 85 4.01 -4.17 2.43
C TRP A 85 4.32 -5.65 2.47
N ILE A 86 5.59 -6.04 2.35
CA ILE A 86 6.01 -7.44 2.43
C ILE A 86 5.64 -8.03 3.78
N SER A 87 5.91 -7.34 4.89
CA SER A 87 5.49 -7.83 6.21
C SER A 87 3.99 -8.04 6.28
N THR A 88 3.20 -7.08 5.77
CA THR A 88 1.73 -7.19 5.75
C THR A 88 1.25 -8.34 4.86
N LEU A 89 1.87 -8.54 3.69
CA LEU A 89 1.52 -9.62 2.77
C LEU A 89 1.91 -11.00 3.33
N ALA A 90 3.12 -11.13 3.89
CA ALA A 90 3.59 -12.34 4.54
C ALA A 90 2.66 -12.73 5.69
N ASP A 91 2.26 -11.75 6.51
CA ASP A 91 1.24 -11.95 7.52
C ASP A 91 -0.04 -12.53 6.90
N LEU A 92 -0.59 -11.91 5.85
CA LEU A 92 -1.83 -12.39 5.21
C LEU A 92 -1.74 -13.80 4.62
N THR A 93 -0.56 -14.24 4.16
CA THR A 93 -0.38 -15.56 3.54
C THR A 93 0.02 -16.66 4.52
N CYS A 94 0.63 -16.32 5.66
CA CYS A 94 1.10 -17.29 6.64
C CYS A 94 0.03 -17.76 7.65
N ASP A 95 -1.19 -17.19 7.63
CA ASP A 95 -2.32 -17.64 8.45
C ASP A 95 -2.89 -19.02 8.02
N GLY A 96 -2.40 -19.62 6.93
CA GLY A 96 -2.79 -20.96 6.47
C GLY A 96 -1.94 -22.12 7.03
N ILE A 97 -0.92 -21.84 7.84
CA ILE A 97 -0.09 -22.85 8.50
C ILE A 97 -0.19 -22.65 10.02
N LYS A 98 -1.29 -23.13 10.59
CA LYS A 98 -1.36 -23.52 12.00
C LYS A 98 -1.77 -24.98 12.03
#